data_AF-I0GQU5-F1
#
_entry.id   AF-I0GQU5-F1
#
_cell.length_a   1.000
_cell.length_b   1.000
_cell.length_c   1.000
_cell.angle_alpha   90.00
_cell.angle_beta   90.00
_cell.angle_gamma   90.00
#
_symmetry.space_group_name_H-M   'P 1'
#
loop_
_entity.id
_entity.type
_entity.pdbx_description
1 polymer ?
#
loop_
_entity_poly.entity_id
_entity_poly.type
_entity_poly.pdbx_seq_one_letter_code
_entity_poly.pdbx_strand_id
1 'polypeptide(L)'
;MELVDVIRQIYGEEVYITDRIGISGGDINDAYHLCLSNGENLFIKMNANAKDDFFAAEKTGLEALHKAGAVTLSVITYDKTKDNLSYLLLNFVRSSRPKRTYWEDLGHMLAQVHHAAVDKFGGFSPEFYDAYHEIIPKEPGYTVRRDLYNLYHLLNHLNLFGRSYLAAGRRILKSYSQK
;
A
#
# COMPACT_ATOMS: atom_id res chain seq x y z
N MET A 1 0.71 -24.58 -7.05
CA MET A 1 1.76 -25.18 -6.20
C MET A 1 1.26 -25.13 -4.76
N GLU A 2 1.63 -26.05 -3.85
CA GLU A 2 1.20 -25.92 -2.44
C GLU A 2 2.03 -24.88 -1.70
N LEU A 3 1.48 -24.26 -0.65
CA LEU A 3 2.22 -23.27 0.15
C LEU A 3 3.52 -23.85 0.74
N VAL A 4 3.51 -25.14 1.12
CA VAL A 4 4.71 -25.83 1.63
C VAL A 4 5.81 -25.90 0.58
N ASP A 5 5.46 -26.13 -0.69
CA ASP A 5 6.43 -26.17 -1.79
C ASP A 5 7.09 -24.80 -1.99
N VAL A 6 6.30 -23.72 -1.87
CA VAL A 6 6.80 -22.33 -1.95
C VAL A 6 7.79 -22.05 -0.81
N ILE A 7 7.46 -22.46 0.41
CA ILE A 7 8.35 -22.28 1.56
C ILE A 7 9.67 -23.03 1.35
N ARG A 8 9.61 -24.27 0.88
CA ARG A 8 10.80 -25.09 0.58
C ARG A 8 11.66 -24.49 -0.52
N GLN A 9 11.03 -23.99 -1.58
CA GLN A 9 11.74 -23.34 -2.68
C GLN A 9 12.51 -22.10 -2.24
N ILE A 10 11.98 -21.33 -1.26
CA ILE A 10 12.58 -20.07 -0.82
C ILE A 10 13.57 -20.28 0.34
N TYR A 11 13.24 -21.14 1.30
CA TYR A 11 13.99 -21.30 2.55
C TYR A 11 14.78 -22.61 2.65
N GLY A 12 14.61 -23.54 1.70
CA GLY A 12 15.29 -24.83 1.64
C GLY A 12 14.34 -26.02 1.89
N GLU A 13 14.63 -27.16 1.27
CA GLU A 13 13.78 -28.36 1.27
C GLU A 13 13.46 -28.92 2.68
N GLU A 14 14.39 -28.75 3.62
CA GLU A 14 14.24 -29.20 5.01
C GLU A 14 13.39 -28.24 5.87
N VAL A 15 13.04 -27.06 5.34
CA VAL A 15 12.28 -26.06 6.08
C VAL A 15 10.79 -26.33 5.97
N TYR A 16 10.10 -26.32 7.11
CA TYR A 16 8.66 -26.54 7.20
C TYR A 16 8.02 -25.59 8.21
N ILE A 17 6.70 -25.43 8.11
CA ILE A 17 5.92 -24.60 9.03
C ILE A 17 5.75 -25.36 10.34
N THR A 18 6.24 -24.80 11.44
CA THR A 18 6.11 -25.36 12.79
C THR A 18 4.84 -24.91 13.49
N ASP A 19 4.38 -23.69 13.22
CA ASP A 19 3.16 -23.14 13.79
C ASP A 19 2.47 -22.16 12.84
N ARG A 20 1.14 -22.06 12.96
CA ARG A 20 0.29 -21.14 12.20
C ARG A 20 -0.72 -20.49 13.15
N ILE A 21 -0.43 -19.23 13.49
CA ILE A 21 -1.22 -18.47 14.45
C ILE A 21 -2.11 -17.48 13.67
N GLY A 22 -3.42 -17.55 13.88
CA GLY A 22 -4.36 -16.60 13.29
C GLY A 22 -4.14 -15.19 13.83
N ILE A 23 -4.08 -14.20 12.94
CA ILE A 23 -4.00 -12.79 13.31
C ILE A 23 -5.36 -12.14 13.04
N SER A 24 -5.97 -11.57 14.07
CA SER A 24 -7.18 -10.78 13.92
C SER A 24 -6.88 -9.45 13.25
N GLY A 25 -7.52 -9.15 12.12
CA GLY A 25 -7.40 -7.85 11.47
C GLY A 25 -7.89 -7.83 10.02
N GLY A 26 -9.11 -7.31 9.81
CA GLY A 26 -9.73 -7.10 8.50
C GLY A 26 -10.75 -8.20 8.12
N ASP A 27 -11.86 -7.78 7.50
CA ASP A 27 -12.99 -8.66 7.15
C ASP A 27 -12.84 -9.34 5.78
N ILE A 28 -11.76 -9.03 5.05
CA ILE A 28 -11.61 -9.37 3.62
C ILE A 28 -10.70 -10.59 3.41
N ASN A 29 -9.65 -10.75 4.20
CA ASN A 29 -8.63 -11.78 4.03
C ASN A 29 -8.38 -12.52 5.34
N ASP A 30 -8.13 -13.82 5.24
CA ASP A 30 -7.57 -14.57 6.37
C ASP A 30 -6.08 -14.22 6.52
N ALA A 31 -5.64 -13.96 7.75
CA ALA A 31 -4.27 -13.55 8.04
C ALA A 31 -3.62 -14.46 9.08
N TYR A 32 -2.37 -14.87 8.85
CA TYR A 32 -1.63 -15.75 9.75
C TYR A 32 -0.18 -15.32 9.94
N HIS A 33 0.31 -15.54 11.15
CA HIS A 33 1.74 -15.59 11.47
C HIS A 33 2.20 -17.04 11.31
N LEU A 34 3.19 -17.26 10.46
CA LEU A 34 3.83 -18.56 10.26
C LEU A 34 5.19 -18.57 10.95
N CYS A 35 5.42 -19.61 11.76
CA CYS A 35 6.73 -19.93 12.32
C CYS A 35 7.35 -21.04 11.48
N LEU A 36 8.61 -20.88 11.07
CA LEU A 36 9.35 -21.90 10.31
C LEU A 36 10.34 -22.65 11.20
N SER A 37 10.68 -23.87 10.80
CA SER A 37 11.62 -24.75 11.52
C SER A 37 13.04 -24.19 11.61
N ASN A 38 13.44 -23.31 10.68
CA ASN A 38 14.72 -22.62 10.69
C ASN A 38 14.73 -21.34 11.55
N GLY A 39 13.63 -21.03 12.25
CA GLY A 39 13.50 -19.86 13.12
C GLY A 39 12.96 -18.59 12.42
N GLU A 40 12.78 -18.62 11.10
CA GLU A 40 12.16 -17.51 10.36
C GLU A 40 10.68 -17.34 10.71
N ASN A 41 10.20 -16.10 10.60
CA ASN A 41 8.81 -15.74 10.89
C ASN A 41 8.22 -14.98 9.71
N LEU A 42 7.08 -15.47 9.21
CA LEU A 42 6.42 -14.91 8.04
C LEU A 42 5.01 -14.45 8.39
N PHE A 43 4.52 -13.49 7.61
CA PHE A 43 3.12 -13.11 7.62
C PHE A 43 2.50 -13.50 6.29
N ILE A 44 1.35 -14.17 6.32
CA ILE A 44 0.61 -14.54 5.12
C ILE A 44 -0.81 -13.99 5.17
N LYS A 45 -1.25 -13.38 4.07
CA LYS A 45 -2.66 -13.10 3.78
C LYS A 45 -3.16 -14.11 2.77
N MET A 46 -4.39 -14.56 2.93
CA MET A 46 -5.04 -15.50 2.01
C MET A 46 -6.47 -15.11 1.72
N ASN A 47 -6.93 -15.39 0.50
CA ASN A 47 -8.30 -15.12 0.09
C ASN A 47 -8.78 -16.12 -0.97
N ALA A 48 -9.84 -16.86 -0.64
CA ALA A 48 -10.43 -17.90 -1.51
C ALA A 48 -11.31 -17.32 -2.64
N ASN A 49 -11.81 -16.10 -2.47
CA ASN A 49 -12.73 -15.44 -3.39
C ASN A 49 -12.03 -14.34 -4.22
N ALA A 50 -10.72 -14.22 -4.11
CA ALA A 50 -9.92 -13.21 -4.79
C ALA A 50 -9.72 -13.53 -6.27
N LYS A 51 -9.76 -12.47 -7.10
CA LYS A 51 -9.31 -12.49 -8.50
C LYS A 51 -7.78 -12.69 -8.57
N ASP A 52 -7.29 -13.07 -9.74
CA ASP A 52 -5.88 -13.46 -9.97
C ASP A 52 -4.87 -12.38 -9.59
N ASP A 53 -5.24 -11.12 -9.74
CA ASP A 53 -4.41 -9.94 -9.49
C ASP A 53 -4.73 -9.25 -8.15
N PHE A 54 -5.54 -9.85 -7.29
CA PHE A 54 -6.04 -9.20 -6.08
C PHE A 54 -4.93 -8.65 -5.17
N PHE A 55 -3.84 -9.39 -5.00
CA PHE A 55 -2.68 -8.96 -4.21
C PHE A 55 -1.63 -8.17 -5.01
N ALA A 56 -1.79 -8.03 -6.32
CA ALA A 56 -0.85 -7.29 -7.16
C ALA A 56 -0.81 -5.81 -6.76
N ALA A 57 -1.97 -5.20 -6.52
CA ALA A 57 -2.06 -3.80 -6.07
C ALA A 57 -1.36 -3.60 -4.71
N GLU A 58 -1.54 -4.52 -3.76
CA GLU A 58 -0.89 -4.44 -2.45
C GLU A 58 0.62 -4.60 -2.57
N LYS A 59 1.11 -5.56 -3.38
CA LYS A 59 2.54 -5.69 -3.68
C LYS A 59 3.11 -4.38 -4.23
N THR A 60 2.48 -3.82 -5.27
CA THR A 60 2.94 -2.58 -5.91
C THR A 60 2.95 -1.42 -4.92
N GLY A 61 1.95 -1.33 -4.03
CA GLY A 61 1.90 -0.33 -2.97
C GLY A 61 3.04 -0.46 -1.97
N LEU A 62 3.33 -1.68 -1.49
CA LEU A 62 4.45 -1.92 -0.56
C LEU A 62 5.81 -1.61 -1.21
N GLU A 63 6.02 -2.00 -2.46
CA GLU A 63 7.23 -1.66 -3.21
C GLU A 63 7.37 -0.15 -3.42
N ALA A 64 6.27 0.54 -3.68
CA ALA A 64 6.24 2.00 -3.82
C ALA A 64 6.63 2.70 -2.51
N LEU A 65 6.05 2.28 -1.38
CA LEU A 65 6.38 2.80 -0.06
C LEU A 65 7.85 2.57 0.29
N HIS A 66 8.37 1.38 0.01
CA HIS A 66 9.79 1.07 0.23
C HIS A 66 10.69 2.00 -0.59
N LYS A 67 10.39 2.22 -1.87
CA LYS A 67 11.11 3.16 -2.75
C LYS A 67 11.01 4.62 -2.27
N ALA A 68 9.92 4.98 -1.59
CA ALA A 68 9.73 6.30 -0.99
C ALA A 68 10.52 6.49 0.32
N GLY A 69 11.24 5.48 0.81
CA GLY A 69 12.03 5.53 2.03
C GLY A 69 11.28 5.07 3.29
N ALA A 70 10.06 4.53 3.14
CA ALA A 70 9.34 3.98 4.28
C ALA A 70 9.89 2.63 4.71
N VAL A 71 9.93 2.43 6.02
CA VAL A 71 10.16 1.12 6.64
C VAL A 71 8.84 0.35 6.57
N THR A 72 8.67 -0.48 5.55
CA THR A 72 7.49 -1.31 5.35
C THR A 72 7.80 -2.80 5.38
N LEU A 73 6.75 -3.61 5.33
CA LEU A 73 6.85 -5.04 5.04
C LEU A 73 7.45 -5.23 3.65
N SER A 74 8.36 -6.19 3.54
CA SER A 74 8.93 -6.68 2.29
C SER A 74 8.06 -7.82 1.77
N VAL A 75 7.69 -7.71 0.49
CA VAL A 75 7.00 -8.77 -0.23
C VAL A 75 7.99 -9.89 -0.55
N ILE A 76 7.72 -11.09 -0.06
CA ILE A 76 8.50 -12.28 -0.39
C ILE A 76 7.99 -12.85 -1.70
N THR A 77 6.68 -13.12 -1.78
CA THR A 77 6.01 -13.58 -3.00
C THR A 77 4.49 -13.41 -2.88
N TYR A 78 3.79 -13.48 -4.01
CA TYR A 78 2.33 -13.61 -4.08
C TYR A 78 1.99 -14.53 -5.26
N ASP A 79 1.03 -15.42 -5.08
CA ASP A 79 0.60 -16.37 -6.13
C ASP A 79 -0.74 -17.02 -5.72
N LYS A 80 -1.14 -18.06 -6.44
CA LYS A 80 -2.24 -18.95 -6.09
C LYS A 80 -1.78 -20.37 -5.75
N THR A 81 -2.49 -20.98 -4.80
CA THR A 81 -2.37 -22.42 -4.57
C THR A 81 -3.05 -23.20 -5.70
N LYS A 82 -2.86 -24.54 -5.72
CA LYS A 82 -3.55 -25.41 -6.69
C LYS A 82 -5.08 -25.33 -6.59
N ASP A 83 -5.58 -25.06 -5.38
CA ASP A 83 -7.01 -24.93 -5.08
C ASP A 83 -7.56 -23.52 -5.32
N ASN A 84 -6.84 -22.70 -6.11
CA ASN A 84 -7.22 -21.33 -6.49
C ASN A 84 -7.31 -20.34 -5.29
N LEU A 85 -6.69 -20.67 -4.16
CA LEU A 85 -6.55 -19.76 -3.02
C LEU A 85 -5.43 -18.75 -3.32
N SER A 86 -5.78 -17.47 -3.38
CA SER A 86 -4.78 -16.41 -3.60
C SER A 86 -4.08 -16.09 -2.29
N TYR A 87 -2.77 -15.84 -2.33
CA TYR A 87 -2.01 -15.47 -1.14
C TYR A 87 -0.97 -14.36 -1.40
N LEU A 88 -0.61 -13.65 -0.33
CA LEU A 88 0.51 -12.71 -0.26
C LEU A 88 1.37 -13.05 0.94
N LEU A 89 2.64 -13.37 0.70
CA LEU A 89 3.63 -13.74 1.70
C LEU A 89 4.60 -12.59 1.94
N LEU A 90 4.70 -12.15 3.19
CA LEU A 90 5.48 -11.02 3.66
C LEU A 90 6.41 -11.44 4.81
N ASN A 91 7.45 -10.65 5.07
CA ASN A 91 8.20 -10.80 6.32
C ASN A 91 7.30 -10.49 7.54
N PHE A 92 7.55 -11.15 8.67
CA PHE A 92 6.82 -10.84 9.90
C PHE A 92 7.47 -9.68 10.66
N VAL A 93 6.69 -8.65 11.00
CA VAL A 93 7.14 -7.55 11.87
C VAL A 93 6.69 -7.81 13.29
N ARG A 94 7.66 -8.00 14.19
CA ARG A 94 7.39 -8.16 15.62
C ARG A 94 7.11 -6.79 16.25
N SER A 95 5.99 -6.68 16.94
CA SER A 95 5.72 -5.51 17.78
C SER A 95 6.80 -5.38 18.86
N SER A 96 7.37 -4.19 18.98
CA SER A 96 8.34 -3.84 20.02
C SER A 96 7.89 -2.60 20.78
N ARG A 97 8.44 -2.38 21.98
CA ARG A 97 8.21 -1.13 22.71
C ARG A 97 8.68 0.07 21.86
N PRO A 98 7.85 1.13 21.71
CA PRO A 98 8.27 2.33 20.98
C PRO A 98 9.54 2.93 21.58
N LYS A 99 10.47 3.34 20.73
CA LYS A 99 11.62 4.14 21.13
C LYS A 99 11.16 5.54 21.55
N ARG A 100 12.00 6.27 22.28
CA ARG A 100 11.71 7.68 22.64
C ARG A 100 11.45 8.56 21.42
N THR A 101 12.14 8.29 20.31
CA THR A 101 12.04 9.02 19.03
C THR A 101 10.90 8.51 18.14
N TYR A 102 10.09 7.55 18.58
CA TYR A 102 9.13 6.85 17.70
C TYR A 102 8.25 7.79 16.88
N TRP A 103 7.67 8.81 17.51
CA TRP A 103 6.79 9.77 16.83
C TRP A 103 7.54 10.71 15.89
N GLU A 104 8.79 11.05 16.20
CA GLU A 104 9.65 11.86 15.35
C GLU A 104 10.07 11.05 14.11
N ASP A 105 10.53 9.82 14.30
CA ASP A 105 10.91 8.90 13.24
C ASP A 105 9.73 8.62 12.30
N LEU A 106 8.54 8.36 12.88
CA LEU A 106 7.31 8.19 12.12
C LEU A 106 6.94 9.45 11.35
N GLY A 107 7.04 10.64 11.96
CA GLY A 107 6.76 11.91 11.32
C GLY A 107 7.67 12.18 10.12
N HIS A 108 8.98 11.94 10.26
CA HIS A 108 9.94 12.06 9.15
C HIS A 108 9.64 11.06 8.04
N MET A 109 9.32 9.81 8.39
CA MET A 109 8.99 8.77 7.41
C MET A 109 7.70 9.12 6.63
N LEU A 110 6.65 9.58 7.32
CA LEU A 110 5.41 10.02 6.68
C LEU A 110 5.64 11.23 5.76
N ALA A 111 6.46 12.19 6.18
CA ALA A 111 6.83 13.32 5.34
C ALA A 111 7.56 12.85 4.07
N GLN A 112 8.51 11.92 4.18
CA GLN A 112 9.21 11.35 3.03
C GLN A 112 8.26 10.67 2.05
N VAL A 113 7.33 9.84 2.56
CA VAL A 113 6.30 9.19 1.74
C VAL A 113 5.42 10.20 1.02
N HIS A 114 4.95 11.24 1.70
CA HIS A 114 4.11 12.28 1.08
C HIS A 114 4.88 13.17 0.09
N HIS A 115 6.18 13.37 0.30
CA HIS A 115 7.05 14.10 -0.63
C HIS A 115 7.43 13.28 -1.85
N ALA A 116 7.37 11.95 -1.76
CA ALA A 116 7.61 11.08 -2.89
C ALA A 116 6.53 11.35 -3.95
N ALA A 117 6.95 11.90 -5.09
CA ALA A 117 6.03 12.44 -6.09
C ALA A 117 4.99 11.38 -6.49
N VAL A 118 3.70 11.69 -6.30
CA VAL A 118 2.58 10.83 -6.71
C VAL A 118 2.67 10.51 -8.22
N ASP A 119 3.21 11.45 -8.98
CA ASP A 119 3.53 11.34 -10.41
C ASP A 119 4.51 10.19 -10.71
N LYS A 120 5.39 9.82 -9.77
CA LYS A 120 6.30 8.67 -9.85
C LYS A 120 5.67 7.35 -9.39
N PHE A 121 4.47 7.42 -8.82
CA PHE A 121 3.65 6.26 -8.40
C PHE A 121 2.33 6.17 -9.17
N GLY A 122 2.22 6.90 -10.28
CA GLY A 122 1.20 6.71 -11.32
C GLY A 122 -0.21 7.18 -11.01
N GLY A 123 -0.50 7.66 -9.79
CA GLY A 123 -1.89 7.83 -9.35
C GLY A 123 -2.68 6.51 -9.47
N PHE A 124 -4.00 6.56 -9.33
CA PHE A 124 -4.81 5.42 -9.77
C PHE A 124 -5.00 5.48 -11.28
N SER A 125 -5.03 4.31 -11.93
CA SER A 125 -5.21 4.25 -13.38
C SER A 125 -6.58 4.79 -13.81
N PRO A 126 -6.75 5.23 -15.06
CA PRO A 126 -8.06 5.64 -15.57
C PRO A 126 -9.13 4.57 -15.34
N GLU A 127 -8.79 3.29 -15.51
CA GLU A 127 -9.70 2.15 -15.35
C GLU A 127 -10.21 2.02 -13.91
N PHE A 128 -9.37 2.33 -12.91
CA PHE A 128 -9.81 2.39 -11.51
C PHE A 128 -10.87 3.48 -11.31
N TYR A 129 -10.65 4.68 -11.86
CA TYR A 129 -11.60 5.77 -11.71
C TYR A 129 -12.90 5.51 -12.47
N ASP A 130 -12.84 4.85 -13.63
CA ASP A 130 -14.01 4.44 -14.38
C ASP A 130 -14.85 3.45 -13.57
N ALA A 131 -14.26 2.37 -13.08
CA ALA A 131 -14.95 1.39 -12.22
C ALA A 131 -15.49 2.02 -10.91
N TYR A 132 -14.74 2.92 -10.30
CA TYR A 132 -15.19 3.66 -9.12
C TYR A 132 -16.45 4.51 -9.42
N HIS A 133 -16.46 5.17 -10.57
CA HIS A 133 -17.57 6.05 -10.96
C HIS A 133 -18.77 5.34 -11.57
N GLU A 134 -18.64 4.07 -11.97
CA GLU A 134 -19.79 3.19 -12.23
C GLU A 134 -20.58 2.92 -10.95
N ILE A 135 -19.90 2.74 -9.81
CA ILE A 135 -20.53 2.49 -8.50
C ILE A 135 -20.98 3.81 -7.86
N ILE A 136 -20.16 4.86 -7.96
CA ILE A 136 -20.42 6.19 -7.38
C ILE A 136 -20.33 7.26 -8.48
N PRO A 137 -21.46 7.56 -9.16
CA PRO A 137 -21.50 8.52 -10.26
C PRO A 137 -20.97 9.90 -9.89
N LYS A 138 -20.35 10.57 -10.86
CA LYS A 138 -19.90 11.96 -10.68
C LYS A 138 -21.10 12.90 -10.61
N GLU A 139 -21.27 13.53 -9.45
CA GLU A 139 -22.24 14.62 -9.28
C GLU A 139 -21.92 15.84 -10.17
N PRO A 140 -22.92 16.61 -10.62
CA PRO A 140 -22.70 17.84 -11.40
C PRO A 140 -21.67 18.76 -10.75
N GLY A 141 -20.70 19.26 -11.53
CA GLY A 141 -19.63 20.11 -11.02
C GLY A 141 -18.50 19.38 -10.27
N TYR A 142 -18.44 18.04 -10.32
CA TYR A 142 -17.38 17.23 -9.71
C TYR A 142 -15.97 17.77 -9.96
N THR A 143 -15.63 18.02 -11.23
CA THR A 143 -14.28 18.48 -11.62
C THR A 143 -13.92 19.81 -10.94
N VAL A 144 -14.88 20.74 -10.85
CA VAL A 144 -14.69 22.04 -10.21
C VAL A 144 -14.45 21.87 -8.71
N ARG A 145 -15.29 21.08 -8.03
CA ARG A 145 -15.14 20.82 -6.60
C ARG A 145 -13.82 20.14 -6.28
N ARG A 146 -13.43 19.13 -7.07
CA ARG A 146 -12.15 18.43 -6.94
C ARG A 146 -10.98 19.40 -7.06
N ASP A 147 -10.98 20.25 -8.09
CA ASP A 147 -9.89 21.20 -8.32
C ASP A 147 -9.80 22.25 -7.22
N LEU A 148 -10.93 22.79 -6.74
CA LEU A 148 -10.96 23.74 -5.62
C LEU A 148 -10.51 23.09 -4.30
N TYR A 149 -10.91 21.85 -4.05
CA TYR A 149 -10.45 21.10 -2.88
C TYR A 149 -8.95 20.85 -2.92
N ASN A 150 -8.42 20.46 -4.09
CA ASN A 150 -6.97 20.31 -4.28
C ASN A 150 -6.21 21.64 -4.17
N LEU A 151 -6.81 22.75 -4.62
CA LEU A 151 -6.21 24.07 -4.48
C LEU A 151 -6.00 24.44 -3.01
N TYR A 152 -6.99 24.18 -2.15
CA TYR A 152 -6.85 24.40 -0.71
C TYR A 152 -5.62 23.65 -0.15
N HIS A 153 -5.47 22.36 -0.48
CA HIS A 153 -4.33 21.56 -0.04
C HIS A 153 -2.99 22.07 -0.59
N LEU A 154 -2.95 22.47 -1.86
CA LEU A 154 -1.75 23.04 -2.47
C LEU A 154 -1.33 24.36 -1.83
N LEU A 155 -2.30 25.21 -1.43
CA LEU A 155 -2.01 26.45 -0.71
C LEU A 155 -1.54 26.18 0.71
N ASN A 156 -2.14 25.21 1.41
CA ASN A 156 -1.67 24.78 2.71
C ASN A 156 -0.23 24.24 2.64
N HIS A 157 0.07 23.40 1.65
CA HIS A 157 1.42 22.89 1.43
C HIS A 157 2.40 23.98 1.02
N LEU A 158 1.99 24.96 0.22
CA LEU A 158 2.81 26.14 -0.08
C LEU A 158 3.18 26.90 1.20
N ASN A 159 2.23 27.07 2.13
CA ASN A 159 2.44 27.73 3.41
C ASN A 159 3.39 26.95 4.33
N LEU A 160 3.23 25.63 4.40
CA LEU A 160 3.99 24.77 5.32
C LEU A 160 5.36 24.32 4.79
N PHE A 161 5.46 24.08 3.48
CA PHE A 161 6.59 23.40 2.84
C PHE A 161 7.25 24.20 1.71
N GLY A 162 6.72 25.39 1.38
CA GLY A 162 7.38 26.37 0.53
C GLY A 162 7.11 26.26 -0.97
N ARG A 163 7.94 26.95 -1.76
CA ARG A 163 7.62 27.40 -3.14
C ARG A 163 7.41 26.31 -4.18
N SER A 164 7.79 25.06 -3.92
CA SER A 164 7.60 23.94 -4.86
C SER A 164 6.14 23.73 -5.25
N TYR A 165 5.19 24.10 -4.38
CA TYR A 165 3.75 23.95 -4.61
C TYR A 165 3.10 25.14 -5.37
N LEU A 166 3.83 26.26 -5.53
CA LEU A 166 3.29 27.50 -6.10
C LEU A 166 2.81 27.35 -7.54
N ALA A 167 3.57 26.62 -8.36
CA ALA A 167 3.25 26.45 -9.78
C ALA A 167 1.94 25.65 -9.98
N ALA A 168 1.73 24.62 -9.17
CA ALA A 168 0.53 23.81 -9.19
C ALA A 168 -0.70 24.61 -8.74
N GLY A 169 -0.59 25.36 -7.63
CA GLY A 169 -1.66 26.22 -7.14
C GLY A 169 -2.06 27.31 -8.16
N ARG A 170 -1.08 27.97 -8.78
CA ARG A 170 -1.32 28.98 -9.84
C ARG A 170 -2.03 28.41 -11.06
N ARG A 171 -1.72 27.17 -11.46
CA ARG A 171 -2.37 26.52 -12.60
C ARG A 171 -3.88 26.35 -12.37
N ILE A 172 -4.25 25.89 -11.17
CA ILE A 172 -5.67 25.74 -10.82
C ILE A 172 -6.33 27.11 -10.76
N LEU A 173 -5.75 28.08 -10.03
CA LEU A 173 -6.29 29.44 -9.94
C LEU A 173 -6.55 30.06 -11.32
N LYS A 174 -5.59 29.96 -12.25
CA LYS A 174 -5.74 30.49 -13.61
C LYS A 174 -6.90 29.85 -14.37
N SER A 175 -7.16 28.56 -14.15
CA SER A 175 -8.25 27.82 -14.82
C SER A 175 -9.64 28.30 -14.38
N TYR A 176 -9.74 28.96 -13.22
CA TYR A 176 -10.99 29.43 -12.63
C TYR A 176 -11.09 30.97 -12.50
N SER A 177 -10.00 31.71 -12.72
CA SER A 177 -9.96 33.17 -12.61
C SER A 177 -10.26 33.92 -13.92
N GLN A 178 -10.54 33.21 -15.01
CA GLN A 178 -10.82 33.79 -16.34
C GLN A 178 -12.27 33.58 -16.80
N LYS A 179 -13.20 33.39 -15.86
CA LYS A 179 -14.64 33.38 -16.13
C LYS A 179 -15.30 34.61 -15.54
#